data_AF-A0A820FMT2-F1
#
_entry.id   AF-A0A820FMT2-F1
#
_cell.length_a   1.000
_cell.length_b   1.000
_cell.length_c   1.000
_cell.angle_alpha   90.00
_cell.angle_beta   90.00
_cell.angle_gamma   90.00
#
_symmetry.space_group_name_H-M   'P 1'
#
loop_
_entity.id
_entity.type
_entity.pdbx_description
1 polymer ?
#
loop_
_entity_poly.entity_id
_entity_poly.type
_entity_poly.pdbx_seq_one_letter_code
_entity_poly.pdbx_strand_id
1 'polypeptide(L)'
;MNQTFENDTDLRDIIHRITINPTFFDFSIGCVFHAEILRHQISSDESENNSNEFIMNSDVLLIAFHHAAFDRSSRSIFFSDLYLAYNTNAISIEDDDESLQYIDYSVHERLIDMTTSREFWYSQLEEYNFEYRLLLPVDRHRLFNDQRSSCASITQISFDNEISQSFLDYASLHHVTPFQLGLSILYAFLFKLTHGENDLCISCLNANRHKTELQSIMGMFVSILPYRIQLDPHRSFDDLVEYVRKKCLSILEHSHYPLQHILANLHINQSNSSFLETMFDFITISSHSEELSLDGTSFKQVSFEQSFEVAKFDFMVTFTFNPMLENNRLSFRLTCSHDLFDEITVTNIGRRLEYCFQQVFSSSEIINRIDTCYISISKVDLIVPEETQEMENAIFCRQSDIMNEGMFN
;
A
#
# COMPACT_ATOMS: atom_id res chain seq x y z
N MET A 1 -26.57 -9.85 23.82
CA MET A 1 -27.63 -9.15 23.05
C MET A 1 -26.95 -8.64 21.80
N ASN A 2 -27.36 -9.10 20.62
CA ASN A 2 -26.76 -8.63 19.37
C ASN A 2 -27.05 -7.14 19.22
N GLN A 3 -26.05 -6.35 18.82
CA GLN A 3 -26.26 -4.94 18.51
C GLN A 3 -27.16 -4.84 17.27
N THR A 4 -28.01 -3.81 17.24
CA THR A 4 -28.89 -3.53 16.11
C THR A 4 -28.46 -2.24 15.42
N PHE A 5 -28.80 -2.10 14.14
CA PHE A 5 -28.62 -0.88 13.37
C PHE A 5 -29.85 -0.62 12.49
N GLU A 6 -30.21 0.65 12.28
CA GLU A 6 -31.36 1.04 11.45
C GLU A 6 -30.92 1.58 10.08
N ASN A 7 -29.71 2.15 10.00
CA ASN A 7 -29.18 2.76 8.79
C ASN A 7 -27.65 2.72 8.72
N ASP A 8 -27.08 3.11 7.59
CA ASP A 8 -25.63 3.10 7.35
C ASP A 8 -24.83 3.98 8.33
N THR A 9 -25.44 5.05 8.86
CA THR A 9 -24.79 5.93 9.83
C THR A 9 -24.60 5.21 11.16
N ASP A 10 -25.64 4.51 11.64
CA ASP A 10 -25.55 3.72 12.88
C ASP A 10 -24.48 2.62 12.75
N LEU A 11 -24.45 1.97 11.59
CA LEU A 11 -23.47 0.93 11.29
C LEU A 11 -22.03 1.49 11.30
N ARG A 12 -21.81 2.67 10.72
CA ARG A 12 -20.51 3.37 10.77
C ARG A 12 -20.12 3.74 12.20
N ASP A 13 -21.04 4.21 13.02
CA ASP A 13 -20.79 4.56 14.41
C ASP A 13 -20.41 3.33 15.26
N ILE A 14 -21.03 2.18 14.99
CA ILE A 14 -20.67 0.90 15.62
C ILE A 14 -19.23 0.52 15.24
N ILE A 15 -18.89 0.53 13.94
CA ILE A 15 -17.55 0.19 13.44
C ILE A 15 -16.49 1.14 14.00
N HIS A 16 -16.77 2.44 13.99
CA HIS A 16 -15.86 3.46 14.52
C HIS A 16 -15.59 3.20 16.01
N ARG A 17 -16.64 2.94 16.81
CA ARG A 17 -16.52 2.63 18.24
C ARG A 17 -15.63 1.41 18.50
N ILE A 18 -15.76 0.35 17.70
CA ILE A 18 -14.93 -0.86 17.82
C ILE A 18 -13.48 -0.57 17.47
N THR A 19 -13.25 0.29 16.47
CA THR A 19 -11.92 0.68 16.02
C THR A 19 -11.16 1.50 17.06
N ILE A 20 -11.85 2.39 17.79
CA ILE A 20 -11.21 3.29 18.76
C ILE A 20 -11.22 2.78 20.21
N ASN A 21 -12.04 1.78 20.53
CA ASN A 21 -12.19 1.35 21.92
C ASN A 21 -11.18 0.25 22.27
N PRO A 22 -10.20 0.53 23.15
CA PRO A 22 -9.15 -0.42 23.50
C PRO A 22 -9.67 -1.66 24.23
N THR A 23 -10.88 -1.63 24.80
CA THR A 23 -11.43 -2.80 25.51
C THR A 23 -11.76 -3.97 24.59
N PHE A 24 -11.97 -3.75 23.29
CA PHE A 24 -12.19 -4.84 22.33
C PHE A 24 -10.88 -5.61 22.02
N PHE A 25 -9.72 -5.00 22.26
CA PHE A 25 -8.41 -5.58 21.99
C PHE A 25 -7.50 -5.48 23.22
N ASP A 26 -7.93 -6.11 24.32
CA ASP A 26 -7.13 -6.17 25.55
C ASP A 26 -6.04 -7.25 25.44
N PHE A 27 -4.82 -6.80 25.14
CA PHE A 27 -3.63 -7.64 25.06
C PHE A 27 -3.26 -8.33 26.37
N SER A 28 -3.66 -7.79 27.53
CA SER A 28 -3.32 -8.38 28.82
C SER A 28 -3.98 -9.75 29.04
N ILE A 29 -5.09 -9.99 28.34
CA ILE A 29 -5.83 -11.25 28.32
C ILE A 29 -5.77 -11.96 26.95
N GLY A 30 -4.95 -11.46 26.02
CA GLY A 30 -4.75 -12.06 24.69
C GLY A 30 -5.88 -11.83 23.68
N CYS A 31 -6.78 -10.87 23.93
CA CYS A 31 -7.89 -10.58 23.01
C CYS A 31 -7.39 -9.76 21.81
N VAL A 32 -7.26 -10.40 20.65
CA VAL A 32 -6.78 -9.78 19.39
C VAL A 32 -7.79 -9.89 18.23
N PHE A 33 -8.97 -10.43 18.53
CA PHE A 33 -10.02 -10.76 17.58
C PHE A 33 -11.39 -10.46 18.19
N HIS A 34 -12.27 -9.84 17.42
CA HIS A 34 -13.66 -9.60 17.78
C HIS A 34 -14.55 -9.96 16.59
N ALA A 35 -15.63 -10.69 16.86
CA ALA A 35 -16.66 -10.97 15.86
C ALA A 35 -18.05 -10.81 16.47
N GLU A 36 -18.95 -10.18 15.72
CA GLU A 36 -20.34 -10.01 16.12
C GLU A 36 -21.29 -9.99 14.92
N ILE A 37 -22.52 -10.42 15.15
CA ILE A 37 -23.60 -10.31 14.17
C ILE A 37 -24.43 -9.07 14.53
N LEU A 38 -24.45 -8.11 13.62
CA LEU A 38 -25.26 -6.90 13.71
C LEU A 38 -26.60 -7.15 13.03
N ARG A 39 -27.69 -6.93 13.76
CA ARG A 39 -29.04 -7.20 13.27
C ARG A 39 -29.67 -5.92 12.72
N HIS A 40 -30.16 -5.97 11.48
CA HIS A 40 -30.86 -4.82 10.93
C HIS A 40 -32.26 -4.71 11.53
N GLN A 41 -32.60 -3.56 12.10
CA GLN A 41 -33.93 -3.32 12.65
C GLN A 41 -34.94 -3.16 11.51
N ILE A 42 -35.75 -4.19 11.29
CA ILE A 42 -36.89 -4.12 10.38
C ILE A 42 -38.06 -3.48 11.15
N SER A 43 -38.62 -2.39 10.63
CA SER A 43 -39.83 -1.78 11.17
C SER A 43 -40.96 -2.83 11.22
N SER A 44 -41.42 -3.15 12.42
CA SER A 44 -42.30 -4.27 12.71
C SER A 44 -43.70 -4.12 12.10
N ASP A 45 -44.10 -5.14 11.33
CA ASP A 45 -45.44 -5.71 11.44
C ASP A 45 -45.46 -7.25 11.32
N GLU A 46 -44.31 -7.92 11.10
CA GLU A 46 -44.25 -9.39 11.04
C GLU A 46 -43.09 -9.99 11.84
N SER A 47 -43.43 -10.98 12.67
CA SER A 47 -42.57 -12.05 13.24
C SER A 47 -41.85 -11.79 14.57
N GLU A 48 -42.63 -11.69 15.64
CA GLU A 48 -42.14 -11.66 17.04
C GLU A 48 -41.70 -13.03 17.61
N ASN A 49 -41.54 -14.11 16.84
CA ASN A 49 -41.31 -15.44 17.43
C ASN A 49 -40.21 -16.34 16.83
N ASN A 50 -39.48 -15.97 15.78
CA ASN A 50 -38.38 -16.81 15.22
C ASN A 50 -37.13 -16.02 14.75
N SER A 51 -37.08 -14.71 14.96
CA SER A 51 -36.08 -13.82 14.33
C SER A 51 -34.65 -13.89 14.90
N ASN A 52 -34.44 -14.55 16.04
CA ASN A 52 -33.12 -14.64 16.66
C ASN A 52 -32.29 -15.88 16.27
N GLU A 53 -32.90 -16.88 15.62
CA GLU A 53 -32.24 -18.17 15.35
C GLU A 53 -31.44 -18.17 14.02
N PHE A 54 -31.86 -17.39 13.02
CA PHE A 54 -31.25 -17.34 11.68
C PHE A 54 -30.69 -15.96 11.34
N ILE A 55 -29.61 -15.90 10.55
CA ILE A 55 -29.08 -14.66 9.97
C ILE A 55 -29.97 -14.25 8.80
N MET A 56 -30.38 -12.98 8.76
CA MET A 56 -31.18 -12.41 7.68
C MET A 56 -30.29 -11.75 6.61
N ASN A 57 -30.79 -11.60 5.39
CA ASN A 57 -30.04 -10.94 4.30
C ASN A 57 -29.63 -9.49 4.60
N SER A 58 -30.34 -8.83 5.51
CA SER A 58 -30.06 -7.46 5.96
C SER A 58 -29.05 -7.39 7.11
N ASP A 59 -28.71 -8.52 7.73
CA ASP A 59 -27.77 -8.55 8.84
C ASP A 59 -26.33 -8.44 8.35
N VAL A 60 -25.44 -7.99 9.24
CA VAL A 60 -24.02 -7.81 8.94
C VAL A 60 -23.18 -8.66 9.88
N LEU A 61 -22.27 -9.45 9.32
CA LEU A 61 -21.22 -10.12 10.06
C LEU A 61 -20.02 -9.18 10.17
N LEU A 62 -19.75 -8.67 11.37
CA LEU A 62 -18.59 -7.84 11.65
C LEU A 62 -17.47 -8.69 12.20
N ILE A 63 -16.29 -8.59 11.60
CA ILE A 63 -15.07 -9.29 12.01
C ILE A 63 -13.93 -8.29 12.07
N ALA A 64 -13.28 -8.17 13.23
CA ALA A 64 -12.20 -7.25 13.46
C ALA A 64 -10.99 -7.97 14.09
N PHE A 65 -9.81 -7.71 13.54
CA PHE A 65 -8.55 -8.23 14.03
C PHE A 65 -7.63 -7.07 14.42
N HIS A 66 -6.89 -7.21 15.51
CA HIS A 66 -5.77 -6.33 15.76
C HIS A 66 -4.60 -6.72 14.86
N HIS A 67 -4.00 -5.75 14.17
CA HIS A 67 -2.86 -5.97 13.24
C HIS A 67 -1.65 -6.66 13.86
N ALA A 68 -1.53 -6.65 15.19
CA ALA A 68 -0.48 -7.35 15.93
C ALA A 68 -0.50 -8.87 15.75
N ALA A 69 -1.65 -9.45 15.38
CA ALA A 69 -1.83 -10.89 15.18
C ALA A 69 -2.26 -11.24 13.74
N PHE A 70 -2.42 -10.25 12.86
CA PHE A 70 -3.12 -10.46 11.59
C PHE A 70 -2.62 -9.52 10.49
N ASP A 71 -2.08 -10.10 9.42
CA ASP A 71 -1.64 -9.40 8.22
C ASP A 71 -2.59 -9.59 7.02
N ARG A 72 -2.24 -8.98 5.88
CA ARG A 72 -3.08 -9.05 4.67
C ARG A 72 -3.28 -10.49 4.19
N SER A 73 -2.24 -11.32 4.22
CA SER A 73 -2.29 -12.72 3.78
C SER A 73 -3.14 -13.58 4.72
N SER A 74 -3.20 -13.24 6.01
CA SER A 74 -4.06 -13.93 6.98
C SER A 74 -5.54 -13.86 6.63
N ARG A 75 -5.98 -12.84 5.86
CA ARG A 75 -7.37 -12.69 5.41
C ARG A 75 -7.86 -13.88 4.59
N SER A 76 -7.11 -14.30 3.58
CA SER A 76 -7.53 -15.41 2.72
C SER A 76 -7.52 -16.74 3.47
N ILE A 77 -6.56 -16.93 4.37
CA ILE A 77 -6.46 -18.12 5.23
C ILE A 77 -7.70 -18.18 6.14
N PHE A 78 -8.01 -17.09 6.84
CA PHE A 78 -9.15 -17.00 7.74
C PHE A 78 -10.48 -17.34 7.05
N PHE A 79 -10.76 -16.75 5.87
CA PHE A 79 -12.02 -17.01 5.18
C PHE A 79 -12.11 -18.44 4.61
N SER A 80 -10.99 -19.00 4.17
CA SER A 80 -10.90 -20.41 3.76
C SER A 80 -11.20 -21.34 4.93
N ASP A 81 -10.58 -21.08 6.09
CA ASP A 81 -10.76 -21.86 7.31
C ASP A 81 -12.19 -21.73 7.85
N LEU A 82 -12.74 -20.51 7.86
CA LEU A 82 -14.12 -20.26 8.28
C LEU A 82 -15.12 -21.00 7.37
N TYR A 83 -14.92 -20.96 6.06
CA TYR A 83 -15.71 -21.72 5.09
C TYR A 83 -15.69 -23.22 5.43
N LEU A 84 -14.50 -23.77 5.66
CA LEU A 84 -14.32 -25.19 5.91
C LEU A 84 -14.94 -25.61 7.25
N ALA A 85 -14.62 -24.90 8.33
CA ALA A 85 -15.12 -25.19 9.67
C ALA A 85 -16.65 -25.15 9.72
N TYR A 86 -17.26 -24.13 9.09
CA TYR A 86 -18.70 -23.97 9.08
C TYR A 86 -19.39 -25.06 8.24
N ASN A 87 -18.97 -25.28 6.99
CA ASN A 87 -19.65 -26.22 6.09
C ASN A 87 -19.43 -27.70 6.46
N THR A 88 -18.37 -28.02 7.20
CA THR A 88 -18.11 -29.37 7.73
C THR A 88 -18.63 -29.57 9.15
N ASN A 89 -19.14 -28.50 9.79
CA ASN A 89 -19.50 -28.47 11.20
C ASN A 89 -18.36 -29.00 12.10
N ALA A 90 -17.11 -28.73 11.71
CA ALA A 90 -15.93 -29.14 12.43
C ALA A 90 -15.71 -28.22 13.63
N ILE A 91 -15.55 -28.81 14.82
CA ILE A 91 -15.24 -28.07 16.06
C ILE A 91 -13.78 -27.56 16.04
N SER A 92 -12.92 -28.25 15.31
CA SER A 92 -11.57 -27.83 14.96
C SER A 92 -11.27 -28.33 13.55
N ILE A 93 -10.66 -27.48 12.73
CA ILE A 93 -9.92 -27.96 11.56
C ILE A 93 -8.73 -28.70 12.18
N GLU A 94 -8.60 -30.01 11.95
CA GLU A 94 -7.50 -30.79 12.53
C GLU A 94 -6.17 -30.20 12.05
N ASP A 95 -5.53 -29.42 12.90
CA ASP A 95 -4.10 -29.19 12.85
C ASP A 95 -3.46 -30.54 13.17
N ASP A 96 -2.80 -31.16 12.19
CA ASP A 96 -1.93 -32.30 12.46
C ASP A 96 -0.95 -31.88 13.56
N ASP A 97 -0.56 -32.76 14.49
CA ASP A 97 0.31 -32.40 15.64
C ASP A 97 1.67 -31.81 15.20
N GLU A 98 2.00 -31.89 13.91
CA GLU A 98 3.18 -31.34 13.26
C GLU A 98 2.96 -29.96 12.58
N SER A 99 1.76 -29.37 12.68
CA SER A 99 1.46 -28.09 12.01
C SER A 99 2.23 -26.93 12.68
N LEU A 100 2.96 -26.16 11.86
CA LEU A 100 3.76 -25.05 12.35
C LEU A 100 2.83 -23.92 12.82
N GLN A 101 3.02 -23.43 14.04
CA GLN A 101 2.28 -22.30 14.57
C GLN A 101 3.10 -21.00 14.50
N TYR A 102 2.42 -19.86 14.63
CA TYR A 102 3.09 -18.56 14.67
C TYR A 102 4.08 -18.43 15.84
N ILE A 103 3.85 -19.15 16.95
CA ILE A 103 4.79 -19.20 18.08
C ILE A 103 6.10 -19.89 17.70
N ASP A 104 6.05 -20.95 16.88
CA ASP A 104 7.24 -21.66 16.41
C ASP A 104 8.08 -20.77 15.49
N TYR A 105 7.41 -20.03 14.60
CA TYR A 105 8.05 -18.98 13.80
C TYR A 105 8.73 -17.93 14.69
N SER A 106 8.02 -17.42 15.71
CA SER A 106 8.54 -16.38 16.61
C SER A 106 9.76 -16.87 17.43
N VAL A 107 9.74 -18.12 17.88
CA VAL A 107 10.87 -18.75 18.58
C VAL A 107 12.04 -18.97 17.63
N HIS A 108 11.78 -19.47 16.41
CA HIS A 108 12.80 -19.67 15.39
C HIS A 108 13.51 -18.36 15.02
N GLU A 109 12.76 -17.28 14.78
CA GLU A 109 13.30 -15.95 14.46
C GLU A 109 14.25 -15.44 15.55
N ARG A 110 13.95 -15.75 16.83
CA ARG A 110 14.80 -15.37 17.96
C ARG A 110 16.09 -16.19 18.06
N LEU A 111 16.10 -17.43 17.58
CA LEU A 111 17.20 -18.39 17.75
C LEU A 111 18.19 -18.40 16.57
N ILE A 112 17.74 -18.01 15.38
CA ILE A 112 18.59 -18.03 14.19
C ILE A 112 19.73 -17.01 14.28
N ASP A 113 20.91 -17.38 13.77
CA ASP A 113 22.03 -16.45 13.67
C ASP A 113 21.76 -15.43 12.55
N MET A 114 21.68 -14.17 12.94
CA MET A 114 21.41 -13.05 12.06
C MET A 114 22.64 -12.19 11.74
N THR A 115 23.85 -12.69 12.00
CA THR A 115 25.09 -11.91 11.83
C THR A 115 25.28 -11.44 10.38
N THR A 116 25.11 -12.32 9.39
CA THR A 116 25.20 -11.95 7.97
C THR A 116 24.17 -10.91 7.58
N SER A 117 22.92 -11.05 8.03
CA SER A 117 21.85 -10.08 7.74
C SER A 117 22.11 -8.73 8.43
N ARG A 118 22.65 -8.74 9.65
CA ARG A 118 23.08 -7.52 10.34
C ARG A 118 24.13 -6.76 9.53
N GLU A 119 25.18 -7.46 9.09
CA GLU A 119 26.27 -6.86 8.31
C GLU A 119 25.78 -6.34 6.95
N PHE A 120 24.92 -7.11 6.28
CA PHE A 120 24.26 -6.67 5.05
C PHE A 120 23.50 -5.35 5.26
N TRP A 121 22.61 -5.30 6.25
CA TRP A 121 21.78 -4.11 6.50
C TRP A 121 22.61 -2.91 6.93
N TYR A 122 23.67 -3.10 7.71
CA TYR A 122 24.61 -2.04 8.03
C TYR A 122 25.25 -1.48 6.76
N SER A 123 25.81 -2.33 5.91
CA SER A 123 26.45 -1.92 4.65
C SER A 123 25.46 -1.29 3.65
N GLN A 124 24.20 -1.75 3.58
CA GLN A 124 23.23 -1.16 2.65
C GLN A 124 22.86 0.28 3.02
N LEU A 125 22.92 0.60 4.30
CA LEU A 125 22.31 1.81 4.86
C LEU A 125 23.32 2.75 5.52
N GLU A 126 24.57 2.33 5.66
CA GLU A 126 25.65 3.19 6.13
C GLU A 126 25.74 4.45 5.27
N GLU A 127 26.03 5.60 5.90
CA GLU A 127 26.10 6.91 5.24
C GLU A 127 24.77 7.48 4.72
N TYR A 128 23.66 6.73 4.73
CA TYR A 128 22.36 7.33 4.42
C TYR A 128 21.94 8.29 5.54
N ASN A 129 21.51 9.50 5.18
CA ASN A 129 21.06 10.48 6.15
C ASN A 129 19.59 10.26 6.51
N PHE A 130 19.34 9.47 7.54
CA PHE A 130 17.99 9.16 8.03
C PHE A 130 17.26 10.33 8.69
N GLU A 131 17.96 11.42 9.03
CA GLU A 131 17.34 12.64 9.55
C GLU A 131 16.88 13.56 8.41
N TYR A 132 17.41 13.35 7.20
CA TYR A 132 17.01 14.11 6.02
C TYR A 132 15.69 13.57 5.48
N ARG A 133 14.67 14.43 5.49
CA ARG A 133 13.37 14.16 4.87
C ARG A 133 13.45 14.46 3.37
N LEU A 134 12.87 13.57 2.56
CA LEU A 134 12.69 13.82 1.13
C LEU A 134 11.96 15.16 0.94
N LEU A 135 12.48 16.00 0.05
CA LEU A 135 11.92 17.32 -0.25
C LEU A 135 10.67 17.20 -1.15
N LEU A 136 9.64 16.56 -0.62
CA LEU A 136 8.33 16.46 -1.25
C LEU A 136 7.65 17.84 -1.29
N PRO A 137 6.82 18.13 -2.32
CA PRO A 137 6.09 19.38 -2.44
C PRO A 137 4.90 19.41 -1.46
N VAL A 138 5.21 19.58 -0.17
CA VAL A 138 4.23 19.72 0.91
C VAL A 138 3.63 21.13 0.93
N ASP A 139 2.35 21.23 1.28
CA ASP A 139 1.65 22.51 1.45
C ASP A 139 1.86 23.11 2.84
N ARG A 140 2.22 22.24 3.81
CA ARG A 140 2.38 22.59 5.22
C ARG A 140 3.57 21.86 5.84
N HIS A 141 4.15 22.48 6.86
CA HIS A 141 5.14 21.83 7.73
C HIS A 141 4.46 21.21 8.94
N ARG A 142 4.83 19.96 9.27
CA ARG A 142 4.38 19.31 10.51
C ARG A 142 5.04 20.01 11.71
N LEU A 143 4.24 20.67 12.56
CA LEU A 143 4.71 21.41 13.72
C LEU A 143 5.26 20.48 14.83
N PHE A 144 4.64 19.32 15.04
CA PHE A 144 5.06 18.29 16.00
C PHE A 144 4.79 16.89 15.42
N ASN A 145 5.76 15.96 15.54
CA ASN A 145 5.63 14.61 14.99
C ASN A 145 4.51 13.79 15.65
N ASP A 146 4.18 14.05 16.92
CA ASP A 146 3.22 13.27 17.71
C ASP A 146 1.74 13.65 17.48
N GLN A 147 1.46 14.62 16.62
CA GLN A 147 0.09 15.09 16.31
C GLN A 147 -0.29 14.72 14.87
N ARG A 148 -0.46 13.42 14.60
CA ARG A 148 -1.04 12.95 13.34
C ARG A 148 -2.56 12.92 13.46
N SER A 149 -3.26 13.71 12.63
CA SER A 149 -4.74 13.65 12.56
C SER A 149 -5.23 12.31 11.99
N SER A 150 -4.34 11.60 11.27
CA SER A 150 -4.64 10.40 10.49
C SER A 150 -5.55 10.64 9.28
N CYS A 151 -6.01 11.87 9.03
CA CYS A 151 -6.74 12.22 7.82
C CYS A 151 -5.83 12.09 6.59
N ALA A 152 -6.40 11.59 5.49
CA ALA A 152 -5.68 11.46 4.22
C ALA A 152 -6.20 12.43 3.14
N SER A 153 -5.27 12.89 2.31
CA SER A 153 -5.56 13.45 0.99
C SER A 153 -5.20 12.37 -0.04
N ILE A 154 -6.13 12.01 -0.93
CA ILE A 154 -5.99 10.84 -1.80
C ILE A 154 -6.25 11.19 -3.26
N THR A 155 -5.51 10.54 -4.16
CA THR A 155 -5.89 10.43 -5.57
C THR A 155 -5.71 8.98 -6.03
N GLN A 156 -6.60 8.54 -6.91
CA GLN A 156 -6.57 7.20 -7.48
C GLN A 156 -6.80 7.28 -8.98
N ILE A 157 -5.89 6.66 -9.74
CA ILE A 157 -5.91 6.65 -11.19
C ILE A 157 -5.87 5.20 -11.67
N SER A 158 -6.77 4.86 -12.59
CA SER A 158 -6.77 3.57 -13.27
C SER A 158 -6.25 3.76 -14.68
N PHE A 159 -5.25 2.97 -15.06
CA PHE A 159 -4.71 3.00 -16.41
C PHE A 159 -5.64 2.32 -17.39
N ASP A 160 -5.54 2.70 -18.66
CA ASP A 160 -6.20 1.99 -19.74
C ASP A 160 -5.55 0.63 -20.00
N ASN A 161 -6.15 -0.13 -20.91
CA ASN A 161 -5.67 -1.46 -21.28
C ASN A 161 -4.28 -1.43 -21.92
N GLU A 162 -3.99 -0.43 -22.75
CA GLU A 162 -2.74 -0.35 -23.51
C GLU A 162 -1.55 -0.16 -22.57
N ILE A 163 -1.65 0.77 -21.61
CA ILE A 163 -0.62 1.00 -20.60
C ILE A 163 -0.50 -0.20 -19.67
N SER A 164 -1.63 -0.77 -19.22
CA SER A 164 -1.63 -1.93 -18.32
C SER A 164 -0.92 -3.12 -18.96
N GLN A 165 -1.22 -3.43 -20.23
CA GLN A 165 -0.59 -4.51 -20.96
C GLN A 165 0.89 -4.22 -21.22
N SER A 166 1.24 -3.00 -21.64
CA SER A 166 2.64 -2.61 -21.91
C SER A 166 3.51 -2.71 -20.66
N PHE A 167 2.97 -2.35 -19.49
CA PHE A 167 3.65 -2.52 -18.20
C PHE A 167 3.95 -4.00 -17.89
N LEU A 168 2.97 -4.89 -18.11
CA LEU A 168 3.16 -6.33 -17.89
C LEU A 168 4.11 -6.96 -18.90
N ASP A 169 4.01 -6.58 -20.17
CA ASP A 169 4.88 -7.05 -21.24
C ASP A 169 6.32 -6.62 -20.99
N TYR A 170 6.54 -5.37 -20.57
CA TYR A 170 7.85 -4.88 -20.15
C TYR A 170 8.38 -5.72 -18.98
N ALA A 171 7.57 -5.92 -17.93
CA ALA A 171 7.99 -6.71 -16.77
C ALA A 171 8.42 -8.13 -17.18
N SER A 172 7.64 -8.77 -18.05
CA SER A 172 7.92 -10.10 -18.60
C SER A 172 9.22 -10.12 -19.44
N LEU A 173 9.35 -9.18 -20.38
CA LEU A 173 10.49 -9.06 -21.29
C LEU A 173 11.82 -8.85 -20.55
N HIS A 174 11.81 -8.00 -19.53
CA HIS A 174 12.99 -7.68 -18.73
C HIS A 174 13.21 -8.63 -17.55
N HIS A 175 12.41 -9.70 -17.44
CA HIS A 175 12.48 -10.69 -16.35
C HIS A 175 12.44 -10.05 -14.96
N VAL A 176 11.58 -9.06 -14.78
CA VAL A 176 11.36 -8.34 -13.52
C VAL A 176 9.93 -8.55 -13.03
N THR A 177 9.71 -8.44 -11.73
CA THR A 177 8.35 -8.50 -11.20
C THR A 177 7.63 -7.15 -11.37
N PRO A 178 6.29 -7.14 -11.45
CA PRO A 178 5.48 -5.91 -11.41
C PRO A 178 5.85 -4.98 -10.23
N PHE A 179 6.16 -5.55 -9.06
CA PHE A 179 6.65 -4.78 -7.91
C PHE A 179 7.98 -4.08 -8.21
N GLN A 180 8.96 -4.78 -8.78
CA GLN A 180 10.27 -4.21 -9.11
C GLN A 180 10.17 -3.10 -10.16
N LEU A 181 9.34 -3.32 -11.20
CA LEU A 181 9.08 -2.30 -12.21
C LEU A 181 8.38 -1.09 -11.62
N GLY A 182 7.32 -1.30 -10.82
CA GLY A 182 6.59 -0.24 -10.18
C GLY A 182 7.44 0.61 -9.23
N LEU A 183 8.30 -0.05 -8.44
CA LEU A 183 9.26 0.60 -7.58
C LEU A 183 10.29 1.43 -8.37
N SER A 184 10.74 0.93 -9.53
CA SER A 184 11.66 1.65 -10.42
C SER A 184 11.05 2.93 -10.97
N ILE A 185 9.77 2.88 -11.37
CA ILE A 185 9.01 4.07 -11.79
C ILE A 185 8.93 5.07 -10.64
N LEU A 186 8.63 4.59 -9.42
CA LEU A 186 8.55 5.47 -8.26
C LEU A 186 9.89 6.15 -7.95
N TYR A 187 11.02 5.45 -8.05
CA TYR A 187 12.35 6.07 -7.90
C TYR A 187 12.62 7.14 -8.96
N ALA A 188 12.34 6.85 -10.23
CA ALA A 188 12.50 7.83 -11.31
C ALA A 188 11.60 9.05 -11.11
N PHE A 189 10.35 8.82 -10.68
CA PHE A 189 9.39 9.86 -10.36
C PHE A 189 9.83 10.72 -9.18
N LEU A 190 10.23 10.11 -8.06
CA LEU A 190 10.67 10.83 -6.86
C LEU A 190 11.95 11.62 -7.12
N PHE A 191 12.92 11.05 -7.84
CA PHE A 191 14.13 11.78 -8.26
C PHE A 191 13.77 13.11 -8.94
N LYS A 192 12.75 13.10 -9.81
CA LYS A 192 12.28 14.33 -10.46
C LYS A 192 11.46 15.23 -9.54
N LEU A 193 10.59 14.64 -8.73
CA LEU A 193 9.70 15.37 -7.83
C LEU A 193 10.48 16.13 -6.74
N THR A 194 11.62 15.57 -6.29
CA THR A 194 12.49 16.16 -5.27
C THR A 194 13.65 16.97 -5.86
N HIS A 195 13.52 17.43 -7.11
CA HIS A 195 14.49 18.31 -7.77
C HIS A 195 15.89 17.70 -7.97
N GLY A 196 15.97 16.40 -8.21
CA GLY A 196 17.19 15.69 -8.57
C GLY A 196 17.90 15.00 -7.40
N GLU A 197 17.20 14.79 -6.28
CA GLU A 197 17.74 13.99 -5.17
C GLU A 197 17.97 12.54 -5.63
N ASN A 198 19.21 12.10 -5.54
CA ASN A 198 19.67 10.87 -6.17
C ASN A 198 20.09 9.78 -5.18
N ASP A 199 19.95 9.97 -3.87
CA ASP A 199 20.10 8.92 -2.87
C ASP A 199 18.77 8.79 -2.12
N LEU A 200 17.92 7.87 -2.59
CA LEU A 200 16.55 7.75 -2.12
C LEU A 200 16.38 6.46 -1.33
N CYS A 201 15.73 6.54 -0.16
CA CYS A 201 15.35 5.37 0.62
C CYS A 201 13.83 5.31 0.77
N ILE A 202 13.20 4.33 0.12
CA ILE A 202 11.74 4.12 0.16
C ILE A 202 11.45 2.89 1.02
N SER A 203 10.49 3.01 1.93
CA SER A 203 10.00 1.85 2.67
C SER A 203 9.08 1.01 1.81
N CYS A 204 9.29 -0.31 1.77
CA CYS A 204 8.37 -1.22 1.10
C CYS A 204 7.82 -2.27 2.07
N LEU A 205 6.57 -2.67 1.84
CA LEU A 205 5.95 -3.78 2.56
C LEU A 205 6.41 -5.11 1.96
N ASN A 206 6.88 -6.01 2.82
CA ASN A 206 7.23 -7.38 2.45
C ASN A 206 6.37 -8.34 3.25
N ALA A 207 5.72 -9.29 2.58
CA ALA A 207 4.90 -10.31 3.23
C ALA A 207 5.69 -11.26 4.14
N ASN A 208 7.00 -11.42 3.89
CA ASN A 208 7.92 -12.28 4.66
C ASN A 208 7.53 -13.77 4.78
N ARG A 209 6.56 -14.23 4.00
CA ARG A 209 6.11 -15.64 3.91
C ARG A 209 6.85 -16.40 2.81
N HIS A 210 8.17 -16.46 2.95
CA HIS A 210 9.09 -16.99 1.93
C HIS A 210 9.15 -18.52 1.88
N LYS A 211 8.75 -19.21 2.96
CA LYS A 211 8.65 -20.67 3.01
C LYS A 211 7.19 -21.10 2.82
N THR A 212 6.98 -22.21 2.15
CA THR A 212 5.64 -22.75 1.86
C THR A 212 4.85 -22.99 3.14
N GLU A 213 5.50 -23.46 4.18
CA GLU A 213 4.92 -23.73 5.50
C GLU A 213 4.39 -22.46 6.17
N LEU A 214 4.95 -21.28 5.85
CA LEU A 214 4.47 -20.01 6.39
C LEU A 214 3.26 -19.46 5.63
N GLN A 215 2.91 -19.99 4.45
CA GLN A 215 1.83 -19.44 3.63
C GLN A 215 0.43 -19.76 4.17
N SER A 216 0.30 -20.80 5.00
CA SER A 216 -0.96 -21.25 5.59
C SER A 216 -1.17 -20.81 7.04
N ILE A 217 -0.27 -20.01 7.62
CA ILE A 217 -0.34 -19.63 9.03
C ILE A 217 -0.95 -18.23 9.19
N MET A 218 -2.00 -18.07 9.99
CA MET A 218 -2.44 -16.73 10.38
C MET A 218 -1.44 -16.09 11.34
N GLY A 219 -1.09 -14.82 11.13
CA GLY A 219 -0.13 -14.12 11.96
C GLY A 219 0.33 -12.78 11.39
N MET A 220 1.22 -12.11 12.11
CA MET A 220 1.81 -10.84 11.70
C MET A 220 3.21 -11.06 11.10
N PHE A 221 3.28 -11.42 9.82
CA PHE A 221 4.56 -11.64 9.14
C PHE A 221 5.06 -10.40 8.41
N VAL A 222 4.14 -9.54 7.95
CA VAL A 222 4.49 -8.38 7.13
C VAL A 222 5.54 -7.51 7.82
N SER A 223 6.62 -7.23 7.12
CA SER A 223 7.69 -6.33 7.56
C SER A 223 7.77 -5.11 6.65
N ILE A 224 8.21 -4.00 7.23
CA ILE A 224 8.57 -2.78 6.50
C ILE A 224 10.09 -2.80 6.36
N LEU A 225 10.59 -2.74 5.13
CA LEU A 225 12.02 -2.78 4.85
C LEU A 225 12.45 -1.53 4.07
N PRO A 226 13.61 -0.93 4.40
CA PRO A 226 14.18 0.17 3.64
C PRO A 226 14.80 -0.33 2.34
N TYR A 227 14.40 0.25 1.22
CA TYR A 227 15.04 0.05 -0.07
C TYR A 227 15.81 1.34 -0.36
N ARG A 228 17.14 1.31 -0.30
CA ARG A 228 17.97 2.46 -0.65
C ARG A 228 18.53 2.30 -2.05
N ILE A 229 18.29 3.28 -2.91
CA ILE A 229 18.75 3.34 -4.29
C ILE A 229 19.47 4.66 -4.52
N GLN A 230 20.74 4.57 -4.91
CA GLN A 230 21.51 5.67 -5.45
C GLN A 230 21.33 5.72 -6.98
N LEU A 231 20.63 6.74 -7.47
CA LEU A 231 20.35 6.97 -8.88
C LEU A 231 21.52 7.67 -9.57
N ASP A 232 21.78 7.25 -10.80
CA ASP A 232 22.63 7.97 -11.74
C ASP A 232 21.74 8.60 -12.82
N PRO A 233 21.60 9.93 -12.88
CA PRO A 233 20.66 10.61 -13.76
C PRO A 233 20.95 10.41 -15.24
N HIS A 234 22.16 9.95 -15.60
CA HIS A 234 22.57 9.70 -16.97
C HIS A 234 22.26 8.28 -17.45
N ARG A 235 21.96 7.36 -16.53
CA ARG A 235 21.56 6.00 -16.89
C ARG A 235 20.17 5.96 -17.51
N SER A 236 19.93 4.91 -18.28
CA SER A 236 18.62 4.63 -18.86
C SER A 236 17.64 4.13 -17.80
N PHE A 237 16.35 4.17 -18.12
CA PHE A 237 15.33 3.55 -17.28
C PHE A 237 15.54 2.03 -17.15
N ASP A 238 15.97 1.35 -18.21
CA ASP A 238 16.29 -0.08 -18.15
C ASP A 238 17.42 -0.40 -17.16
N ASP A 239 18.47 0.44 -17.15
CA ASP A 239 19.57 0.29 -16.19
C ASP A 239 19.07 0.46 -14.74
N LEU A 240 18.11 1.37 -14.52
CA LEU A 240 17.47 1.55 -13.21
C LEU A 240 16.65 0.31 -12.83
N VAL A 241 15.85 -0.22 -13.75
CA VAL A 241 15.04 -1.43 -13.51
C VAL A 241 15.93 -2.60 -13.14
N GLU A 242 17.03 -2.82 -13.88
CA GLU A 242 17.99 -3.89 -13.58
C GLU A 242 18.70 -3.66 -12.23
N TYR A 243 19.00 -2.41 -11.88
CA TYR A 243 19.60 -2.07 -10.59
C TYR A 243 18.62 -2.33 -9.43
N VAL A 244 17.38 -1.88 -9.56
CA VAL A 244 16.30 -2.12 -8.58
C VAL A 244 16.04 -3.61 -8.44
N ARG A 245 15.99 -4.38 -9.54
CA ARG A 245 15.85 -5.84 -9.51
C ARG A 245 16.91 -6.50 -8.64
N LYS A 246 18.20 -6.20 -8.88
CA LYS A 246 19.32 -6.74 -8.09
C LYS A 246 19.22 -6.34 -6.62
N LYS A 247 18.87 -5.09 -6.33
CA LYS A 247 18.69 -4.59 -4.96
C LYS A 247 17.55 -5.30 -4.24
N CYS A 248 16.39 -5.43 -4.88
CA CYS A 248 15.26 -6.17 -4.34
C CYS A 248 15.63 -7.62 -4.01
N LEU A 249 16.33 -8.33 -4.91
CA LEU A 249 16.76 -9.71 -4.65
C LEU A 249 17.69 -9.79 -3.43
N SER A 250 18.68 -8.91 -3.33
CA SER A 250 19.58 -8.88 -2.16
C SER A 250 18.86 -8.56 -0.85
N ILE A 251 17.87 -7.66 -0.87
CA ILE A 251 17.06 -7.32 0.30
C ILE A 251 16.19 -8.51 0.72
N LEU A 252 15.61 -9.24 -0.24
CA LEU A 252 14.75 -10.39 0.04
C LEU A 252 15.51 -11.50 0.79
N GLU A 253 16.78 -11.74 0.47
CA GLU A 253 17.63 -12.72 1.18
C GLU A 253 17.80 -12.39 2.67
N HIS A 254 17.73 -11.11 3.03
CA HIS A 254 17.92 -10.59 4.40
C HIS A 254 16.63 -10.00 5.01
N SER A 255 15.48 -10.25 4.39
CA SER A 255 14.18 -9.67 4.77
C SER A 255 13.61 -10.15 6.10
N HIS A 256 14.11 -11.29 6.58
CA HIS A 256 13.79 -11.85 7.89
C HIS A 256 14.45 -11.07 9.05
N TYR A 257 15.34 -10.12 8.76
CA TYR A 257 15.98 -9.32 9.81
C TYR A 257 15.04 -8.20 10.28
N PRO A 258 14.69 -8.13 11.58
CA PRO A 258 13.69 -7.17 12.06
C PRO A 258 14.10 -5.72 11.84
N LEU A 259 13.14 -4.90 11.37
CA LEU A 259 13.33 -3.45 11.21
C LEU A 259 13.85 -2.78 12.49
N GLN A 260 13.34 -3.19 13.65
CA GLN A 260 13.77 -2.64 14.94
C GLN A 260 15.25 -2.88 15.20
N HIS A 261 15.79 -4.03 14.75
CA HIS A 261 17.21 -4.32 14.85
C HIS A 261 18.02 -3.50 13.84
N ILE A 262 17.52 -3.31 12.61
CA ILE A 262 18.16 -2.40 11.61
C ILE A 262 18.34 -1.01 12.21
N LEU A 263 17.26 -0.43 12.74
CA LEU A 263 17.26 0.91 13.34
C LEU A 263 18.20 0.99 14.56
N ALA A 264 18.16 -0.02 15.44
CA ALA A 264 19.02 -0.05 16.62
C ALA A 264 20.51 -0.11 16.28
N ASN A 265 20.89 -0.92 15.28
CA ASN A 265 22.30 -1.06 14.86
C ASN A 265 22.85 0.21 14.20
N LEU A 266 21.99 0.97 13.52
CA LEU A 266 22.35 2.24 12.89
C LEU A 266 22.18 3.44 13.84
N HIS A 267 21.81 3.18 15.11
CA HIS A 267 21.52 4.22 16.11
C HIS A 267 20.44 5.23 15.68
N ILE A 268 19.49 4.78 14.86
CA ILE A 268 18.41 5.61 14.34
C ILE A 268 17.24 5.57 15.33
N ASN A 269 16.74 6.74 15.72
CA ASN A 269 15.51 6.82 16.49
C ASN A 269 14.30 6.56 15.57
N GLN A 270 13.43 5.62 15.97
CA GLN A 270 12.20 5.27 15.23
C GLN A 270 11.33 6.49 14.94
N SER A 271 11.20 7.42 15.89
CA SER A 271 10.39 8.64 15.73
C SER A 271 10.94 9.63 14.70
N ASN A 272 12.19 9.46 14.28
CA ASN A 272 12.93 10.39 13.44
C ASN A 272 13.35 9.77 12.09
N SER A 273 12.89 8.55 11.78
CA SER A 273 13.30 7.82 10.58
C SER A 273 12.55 8.32 9.34
N SER A 274 13.18 9.17 8.53
CA SER A 274 12.53 9.79 7.36
C SER A 274 12.06 8.78 6.29
N PHE A 275 12.78 7.67 6.10
CA PHE A 275 12.40 6.65 5.13
C PHE A 275 11.06 5.96 5.46
N LEU A 276 10.60 5.98 6.73
CA LEU A 276 9.28 5.46 7.12
C LEU A 276 8.14 6.41 6.71
N GLU A 277 8.45 7.62 6.25
CA GLU A 277 7.48 8.61 5.81
C GLU A 277 7.01 8.36 4.37
N THR A 278 7.88 7.77 3.53
CA THR A 278 7.62 7.45 2.12
C THR A 278 7.52 5.93 1.90
N MET A 279 6.37 5.47 1.44
CA MET A 279 6.03 4.04 1.35
C MET A 279 5.60 3.62 -0.05
N PHE A 280 5.97 2.40 -0.41
CA PHE A 280 5.53 1.73 -1.62
C PHE A 280 4.95 0.33 -1.32
N ASP A 281 3.84 0.02 -1.96
CA ASP A 281 3.24 -1.32 -1.94
C ASP A 281 2.76 -1.69 -3.35
N PHE A 282 2.80 -2.99 -3.67
CA PHE A 282 2.23 -3.54 -4.90
C PHE A 282 1.30 -4.68 -4.53
N ILE A 283 0.03 -4.53 -4.85
CA ILE A 283 -1.02 -5.48 -4.53
C ILE A 283 -1.50 -6.13 -5.82
N THR A 284 -1.48 -7.46 -5.88
CA THR A 284 -2.21 -8.21 -6.90
C THR A 284 -3.51 -8.71 -6.28
N ILE A 285 -4.64 -8.34 -6.86
CA ILE A 285 -5.95 -8.85 -6.47
C ILE A 285 -6.08 -10.27 -7.03
N SER A 286 -6.38 -11.25 -6.19
CA SER A 286 -6.62 -12.63 -6.62
C SER A 286 -8.07 -13.03 -6.42
N SER A 287 -8.58 -13.89 -7.29
CA SER A 287 -9.99 -14.36 -7.31
C SER A 287 -10.43 -15.22 -6.13
N HIS A 288 -9.51 -15.61 -5.25
CA HIS A 288 -9.77 -16.68 -4.29
C HIS A 288 -10.09 -16.21 -2.85
N SER A 289 -10.15 -14.92 -2.54
CA SER A 289 -9.88 -14.50 -1.16
C SER A 289 -10.91 -13.63 -0.42
N GLU A 290 -12.11 -13.37 -0.96
CA GLU A 290 -13.07 -12.51 -0.22
C GLU A 290 -14.56 -12.92 -0.34
N GLU A 291 -14.94 -13.82 -1.25
CA GLU A 291 -16.31 -14.34 -1.29
C GLU A 291 -16.47 -15.51 -0.30
N LEU A 292 -16.90 -15.18 0.92
CA LEU A 292 -17.28 -16.17 1.92
C LEU A 292 -18.65 -16.76 1.55
N SER A 293 -18.77 -18.09 1.49
CA SER A 293 -20.07 -18.76 1.35
C SER A 293 -20.33 -19.79 2.44
N LEU A 294 -21.39 -19.60 3.20
CA LEU A 294 -21.78 -20.46 4.32
C LEU A 294 -23.19 -21.01 4.06
N ASP A 295 -23.39 -22.32 4.14
CA ASP A 295 -24.68 -22.98 3.80
C ASP A 295 -25.25 -22.61 2.42
N GLY A 296 -24.37 -22.34 1.46
CA GLY A 296 -24.78 -21.89 0.12
C GLY A 296 -25.25 -20.43 0.04
N THR A 297 -25.25 -19.70 1.16
CA THR A 297 -25.40 -18.24 1.18
C THR A 297 -24.07 -17.58 0.89
N SER A 298 -24.02 -16.69 -0.10
CA SER A 298 -22.83 -15.88 -0.41
C SER A 298 -22.88 -14.56 0.36
N PHE A 299 -21.81 -14.27 1.09
CA PHE A 299 -21.62 -12.99 1.76
C PHE A 299 -21.03 -11.99 0.78
N LYS A 300 -21.57 -10.77 0.81
CA LYS A 300 -21.00 -9.64 0.09
C LYS A 300 -20.30 -8.75 1.09
N GLN A 301 -19.08 -8.35 0.76
CA GLN A 301 -18.39 -7.34 1.53
C GLN A 301 -19.20 -6.04 1.47
N VAL A 302 -19.55 -5.51 2.65
CA VAL A 302 -20.15 -4.18 2.74
C VAL A 302 -19.02 -3.18 2.55
N SER A 303 -18.97 -2.55 1.37
CA SER A 303 -18.07 -1.45 1.11
C SER A 303 -18.61 -0.20 1.77
N PHE A 304 -17.94 0.28 2.82
CA PHE A 304 -18.16 1.62 3.31
C PHE A 304 -17.29 2.56 2.48
N GLU A 305 -17.87 3.63 1.94
CA GLU A 305 -17.11 4.85 1.69
C GLU A 305 -16.51 5.24 3.05
N GLN A 306 -15.26 4.84 3.31
CA GLN A 306 -14.57 5.24 4.52
C GLN A 306 -14.56 6.77 4.54
N SER A 307 -15.38 7.37 5.41
CA SER A 307 -15.38 8.81 5.62
C SER A 307 -14.10 9.31 6.31
N PHE A 308 -13.17 8.40 6.63
CA PHE A 308 -11.81 8.70 7.08
C PHE A 308 -10.87 7.73 6.38
N GLU A 309 -10.47 8.04 5.14
CA GLU A 309 -9.30 7.39 4.56
C GLU A 309 -8.11 7.72 5.47
N VAL A 310 -7.45 6.68 6.01
CA VAL A 310 -6.42 6.84 7.05
C VAL A 310 -5.04 6.93 6.43
N ALA A 311 -4.36 8.05 6.64
CA ALA A 311 -2.95 8.20 6.30
C ALA A 311 -2.07 7.62 7.41
N LYS A 312 -1.61 6.39 7.23
CA LYS A 312 -0.62 5.75 8.13
C LYS A 312 0.80 6.35 7.97
N PHE A 313 1.08 6.88 6.79
CA PHE A 313 2.36 7.43 6.38
C PHE A 313 2.16 8.81 5.73
N ASP A 314 3.24 9.58 5.62
CA ASP A 314 3.15 10.93 5.08
C ASP A 314 2.92 10.89 3.56
N PHE A 315 3.54 9.92 2.86
CA PHE A 315 3.40 9.70 1.42
C PHE A 315 3.42 8.19 1.11
N MET A 316 2.30 7.63 0.63
CA MET A 316 2.20 6.21 0.29
C MET A 316 1.67 6.02 -1.13
N VAL A 317 2.41 5.28 -1.95
CA VAL A 317 1.98 4.87 -3.29
C VAL A 317 1.69 3.39 -3.27
N THR A 318 0.46 3.02 -3.60
CA THR A 318 0.04 1.62 -3.74
C THR A 318 -0.33 1.36 -5.19
N PHE A 319 0.37 0.44 -5.84
CA PHE A 319 -0.01 -0.06 -7.15
C PHE A 319 -0.90 -1.28 -6.96
N THR A 320 -1.99 -1.35 -7.73
CA THR A 320 -2.93 -2.46 -7.69
C THR A 320 -3.06 -3.04 -9.08
N PHE A 321 -2.81 -4.34 -9.18
CA PHE A 321 -3.04 -5.12 -10.37
C PHE A 321 -4.25 -6.02 -10.16
N ASN A 322 -5.27 -5.86 -11.00
CA ASN A 322 -6.45 -6.73 -10.97
C ASN A 322 -6.55 -7.58 -12.24
N PRO A 323 -6.08 -8.84 -12.23
CA PRO A 323 -6.14 -9.76 -13.36
C PRO A 323 -7.57 -10.26 -13.66
N MET A 324 -8.55 -9.99 -12.80
CA MET A 324 -9.92 -10.47 -12.98
C MET A 324 -10.83 -9.49 -13.73
N LEU A 325 -10.48 -8.21 -13.71
CA LEU A 325 -11.22 -7.23 -14.49
C LEU A 325 -10.89 -7.45 -15.97
N GLU A 326 -11.89 -7.21 -16.84
CA GLU A 326 -11.62 -7.11 -18.27
C GLU A 326 -10.45 -6.14 -18.46
N ASN A 327 -9.41 -6.60 -19.16
CA ASN A 327 -8.18 -5.87 -19.46
C ASN A 327 -7.10 -5.79 -18.36
N ASN A 328 -7.07 -6.70 -17.37
CA ASN A 328 -5.94 -6.81 -16.43
C ASN A 328 -5.58 -5.45 -15.78
N ARG A 329 -6.60 -4.75 -15.25
CA ARG A 329 -6.49 -3.31 -15.00
C ARG A 329 -5.44 -3.00 -13.94
N LEU A 330 -4.41 -2.26 -14.34
CA LEU A 330 -3.45 -1.64 -13.44
C LEU A 330 -4.01 -0.31 -12.95
N SER A 331 -3.84 -0.01 -11.66
CA SER A 331 -4.14 1.28 -11.08
C SER A 331 -3.11 1.64 -10.03
N PHE A 332 -3.07 2.92 -9.65
CA PHE A 332 -2.39 3.33 -8.44
C PHE A 332 -3.28 4.21 -7.58
N ARG A 333 -2.98 4.18 -6.29
CA ARG A 333 -3.51 5.09 -5.29
C ARG A 333 -2.34 5.79 -4.61
N LEU A 334 -2.38 7.11 -4.59
CA LEU A 334 -1.49 7.95 -3.79
C LEU A 334 -2.26 8.43 -2.57
N THR A 335 -1.76 8.10 -1.38
CA THR A 335 -2.34 8.43 -0.09
C THR A 335 -1.33 9.24 0.71
N CYS A 336 -1.65 10.51 0.97
CA CYS A 336 -0.79 11.41 1.71
C CYS A 336 -1.44 11.86 3.01
N SER A 337 -0.62 12.22 4.01
CA SER A 337 -1.14 12.84 5.23
C SER A 337 -1.74 14.21 4.92
N HIS A 338 -3.02 14.40 5.25
CA HIS A 338 -3.70 15.68 5.10
C HIS A 338 -3.07 16.79 5.96
N ASP A 339 -2.31 16.43 7.00
CA ASP A 339 -1.54 17.38 7.80
C ASP A 339 -0.47 18.11 6.96
N LEU A 340 0.00 17.48 5.88
CA LEU A 340 1.10 17.94 5.03
C LEU A 340 0.65 18.34 3.62
N PHE A 341 -0.34 17.66 3.06
CA PHE A 341 -0.75 17.81 1.67
C PHE A 341 -2.24 18.11 1.53
N ASP A 342 -2.58 19.10 0.71
CA ASP A 342 -3.91 19.39 0.23
C ASP A 342 -4.31 18.45 -0.91
N GLU A 343 -5.62 18.24 -1.08
CA GLU A 343 -6.17 17.37 -2.13
C GLU A 343 -5.74 17.79 -3.54
N ILE A 344 -5.63 19.10 -3.79
CA ILE A 344 -5.19 19.65 -5.08
C ILE A 344 -3.74 19.24 -5.35
N THR A 345 -2.87 19.37 -4.35
CA THR A 345 -1.45 18.99 -4.45
C THR A 345 -1.30 17.50 -4.69
N VAL A 346 -2.02 16.67 -3.94
CA VAL A 346 -2.03 15.20 -4.15
C VAL A 346 -2.54 14.84 -5.54
N THR A 347 -3.61 15.49 -6.02
CA THR A 347 -4.16 15.27 -7.37
C THR A 347 -3.16 15.63 -8.45
N ASN A 348 -2.45 16.75 -8.31
CA ASN A 348 -1.41 17.16 -9.25
C ASN A 348 -0.24 16.17 -9.25
N ILE A 349 0.26 15.75 -8.07
CA ILE A 349 1.30 14.71 -7.97
C ILE A 349 0.83 13.41 -8.68
N GLY A 350 -0.43 13.01 -8.47
CA GLY A 350 -1.01 11.86 -9.16
C GLY A 350 -0.99 11.99 -10.67
N ARG A 351 -1.45 13.11 -11.23
CA ARG A 351 -1.41 13.37 -12.69
C ARG A 351 0.01 13.31 -13.25
N ARG A 352 0.99 13.83 -12.50
CA ARG A 352 2.41 13.76 -12.91
C ARG A 352 2.95 12.34 -12.89
N LEU A 353 2.54 11.52 -11.93
CA LEU A 353 2.89 10.10 -11.90
C LEU A 353 2.23 9.34 -13.06
N GLU A 354 0.96 9.60 -13.36
CA GLU A 354 0.27 9.05 -14.53
C GLU A 354 0.99 9.44 -15.84
N TYR A 355 1.40 10.69 -15.98
CA TYR A 355 2.14 11.16 -17.14
C TYR A 355 3.54 10.52 -17.25
N CYS A 356 4.21 10.24 -16.12
CA CYS A 356 5.44 9.44 -16.08
C CYS A 356 5.20 8.02 -16.63
N PHE A 357 4.08 7.38 -16.25
CA PHE A 357 3.68 6.09 -16.85
C PHE A 357 3.45 6.20 -18.35
N GLN A 358 2.73 7.24 -18.80
CA GLN A 358 2.45 7.43 -20.22
C GLN A 358 3.74 7.62 -21.02
N GLN A 359 4.72 8.37 -20.52
CA GLN A 359 6.00 8.52 -21.21
C GLN A 359 6.78 7.21 -21.32
N VAL A 360 6.67 6.32 -20.32
CA VAL A 360 7.38 5.04 -20.32
C VAL A 360 6.62 3.96 -21.11
N PHE A 361 5.29 4.01 -21.16
CA PHE A 361 4.44 2.92 -21.68
C PHE A 361 3.49 3.31 -22.83
N SER A 362 3.15 4.58 -23.02
CA SER A 362 2.31 5.06 -24.13
C SER A 362 3.15 5.25 -25.40
N SER A 363 3.59 4.16 -26.02
CA SER A 363 4.10 4.19 -27.40
C SER A 363 4.17 2.79 -28.01
N SER A 364 3.59 2.67 -29.20
CA SER A 364 3.75 1.59 -30.20
C SER A 364 5.22 1.33 -30.62
N GLU A 365 6.18 2.06 -30.07
CA GLU A 365 7.61 1.79 -30.15
C GLU A 365 8.09 0.69 -29.20
N ILE A 366 7.40 0.36 -28.10
CA ILE A 366 7.81 -0.74 -27.20
C ILE A 366 7.59 -2.10 -27.89
N ILE A 367 6.50 -2.21 -28.65
CA ILE A 367 6.17 -3.43 -29.40
C ILE A 367 7.07 -3.60 -30.64
N ASN A 368 7.66 -2.52 -31.16
CA ASN A 368 8.59 -2.55 -32.30
C ASN A 368 10.08 -2.41 -31.93
N ARG A 369 10.40 -2.04 -30.69
CA ARG A 369 11.74 -2.15 -30.11
C ARG A 369 11.83 -3.49 -29.42
N ILE A 370 12.27 -4.46 -30.20
CA ILE A 370 13.06 -5.57 -29.67
C ILE A 370 14.28 -4.91 -28.97
N ASP A 371 14.18 -4.67 -27.65
CA ASP A 371 15.25 -4.81 -26.64
C ASP A 371 15.43 -3.69 -25.59
N THR A 372 14.94 -2.43 -25.73
CA THR A 372 15.34 -1.36 -24.76
C THR A 372 14.47 -0.07 -24.69
N CYS A 373 14.17 0.42 -23.47
CA CYS A 373 13.69 1.77 -23.16
C CYS A 373 14.87 2.72 -22.82
N TYR A 374 15.33 3.49 -23.81
CA TYR A 374 16.46 4.43 -23.68
C TYR A 374 16.12 5.80 -23.07
N ILE A 375 14.96 5.94 -22.42
CA ILE A 375 14.64 7.19 -21.72
C ILE A 375 15.60 7.31 -20.54
N SER A 376 16.49 8.31 -20.60
CA SER A 376 17.34 8.64 -19.45
C SER A 376 16.46 9.17 -18.33
N ILE A 377 16.78 8.84 -17.07
CA ILE A 377 16.01 9.29 -15.90
C ILE A 377 15.87 10.83 -15.91
N SER A 378 16.94 11.53 -16.30
CA SER A 378 16.95 12.99 -16.45
C SER A 378 16.00 13.55 -17.53
N LYS A 379 15.49 12.74 -18.45
CA LYS A 379 14.60 13.14 -19.54
C LYS A 379 13.12 12.86 -19.29
N VAL A 380 12.78 12.11 -18.23
CA VAL A 380 11.38 11.95 -17.81
C VAL A 380 10.83 13.32 -17.40
N ASP A 381 9.77 13.76 -18.05
CA ASP A 381 9.11 15.02 -17.74
C ASP A 381 8.04 14.82 -16.66
N LEU A 382 7.90 15.79 -15.77
CA LEU A 382 6.82 15.84 -14.79
C LEU A 382 5.81 16.93 -15.08
N ILE A 383 6.06 17.83 -16.05
CA ILE A 383 5.11 18.86 -16.42
C ILE A 383 4.10 18.23 -17.38
N VAL A 384 2.84 18.22 -16.97
CA VAL A 384 1.77 17.66 -17.81
C VAL A 384 1.48 18.64 -18.96
N PRO A 385 1.14 18.19 -20.19
CA PRO A 385 0.90 19.09 -21.32
C PRO A 385 -0.10 20.23 -21.05
N GLU A 386 -1.16 19.98 -20.27
CA GLU A 386 -2.11 21.02 -19.87
C GLU A 386 -1.46 22.10 -18.99
N GLU A 387 -0.59 21.72 -18.03
CA GLU A 387 0.18 22.68 -17.21
C GLU A 387 1.10 23.53 -18.10
N THR A 388 1.71 22.93 -19.12
CA THR A 388 2.56 23.65 -20.09
C THR A 388 1.74 24.70 -20.84
N GLN A 389 0.55 24.33 -21.33
CA GLN A 389 -0.33 25.25 -22.04
C GLN A 389 -0.83 26.39 -21.14
N GLU A 390 -1.15 26.10 -19.87
CA GLU A 390 -1.53 27.12 -18.88
C GLU A 390 -0.37 28.07 -18.57
N MET A 391 0.85 27.55 -18.39
CA MET A 391 2.05 28.35 -18.16
C MET A 391 2.37 29.24 -19.36
N GLU A 392 2.29 28.71 -20.58
CA GLU A 392 2.45 29.48 -21.81
C GLU A 392 1.40 30.61 -21.89
N ASN A 393 0.12 30.28 -21.68
CA ASN A 393 -0.96 31.26 -21.68
C ASN A 393 -0.77 32.35 -20.60
N ALA A 394 -0.30 31.99 -19.41
CA ALA A 394 0.00 32.94 -18.34
C ALA A 394 1.20 33.86 -18.65
N ILE A 395 2.23 33.33 -19.33
CA ILE A 395 3.37 34.12 -19.82
C ILE A 395 2.91 35.10 -20.90
N PHE A 396 2.07 34.68 -21.85
CA PHE A 396 1.50 35.55 -22.87
C PHE A 396 0.63 36.66 -22.26
N CYS A 397 -0.20 36.36 -21.27
CA CYS A 397 -0.98 37.38 -20.54
C CYS A 397 -0.09 38.38 -19.79
N ARG A 398 0.99 37.92 -19.13
CA ARG A 398 1.94 38.83 -18.46
C ARG A 398 2.74 39.68 -19.46
N GLN A 399 3.06 39.17 -20.64
CA GLN A 399 3.71 39.95 -21.69
C GLN A 399 2.80 41.04 -22.27
N SER A 400 1.48 40.80 -22.39
CA SER A 400 0.54 41.84 -22.80
C SER A 400 0.40 42.97 -21.77
N ASP A 401 0.50 42.66 -20.47
CA ASP A 401 0.50 43.68 -19.42
C ASP A 401 1.79 44.52 -19.42
N ILE A 402 2.94 43.90 -19.69
CA ILE A 402 4.22 44.60 -19.83
C ILE A 402 4.25 45.51 -21.08
N MET A 403 3.61 45.11 -22.18
CA MET A 403 3.48 45.99 -23.36
C MET A 403 2.54 47.18 -23.13
N ASN A 404 1.54 47.05 -22.25
CA ASN A 404 0.63 48.13 -21.92
C ASN A 404 1.21 49.13 -20.89
N GLU A 405 2.08 48.69 -19.98
CA GLU A 405 2.80 49.60 -19.08
C GLU A 405 3.96 50.35 -19.75
N GLY A 406 4.45 49.88 -20.90
CA GLY A 406 5.50 50.54 -21.68
C GLY A 406 5.05 51.65 -22.64
N MET A 407 3.75 51.93 -22.77
CA MET A 407 3.20 52.95 -23.68
C MET A 407 2.60 54.19 -22.98
N PHE A 408 2.85 54.36 -21.68
CA PHE A 408 2.62 55.63 -20.98
C PHE A 408 3.89 56.10 -20.28
N ASN A 409 4.80 56.71 -21.05
CA ASN A 409 5.71 57.76 -20.58
C ASN A 409 6.18 58.62 -21.75
#